data_AF-A0A965ITC8-F1
#
_entry.id   AF-A0A965ITC8-F1
#
_cell.length_a   1.000
_cell.length_b   1.000
_cell.length_c   1.000
_cell.angle_alpha   90.00
_cell.angle_beta   90.00
_cell.angle_gamma   90.00
#
_symmetry.space_group_name_H-M   'P 1'
#
loop_
_entity.id
_entity.type
_entity.pdbx_description
1 polymer ?
#
loop_
_entity_poly.entity_id
_entity_poly.type
_entity_poly.pdbx_seq_one_letter_code
_entity_poly.pdbx_strand_id
1 'polypeptide(L)'
;MTTDLNSLIARYNAGVKLVETAFATLSESDVDRSLGDEWSPRMVIHHLADSETNSYVRLRRLLAEESGTLIQGYDEERWANAAELGYRNRPVEL
;
A
#
# COMPACT_ATOMS: atom_id res chain seq x y z
N MET A 1 -24.92 -3.23 12.13
CA MET A 1 -23.87 -3.85 12.98
C MET A 1 -22.71 -2.87 13.06
N THR A 2 -22.45 -2.28 14.21
CA THR A 2 -21.22 -1.52 14.45
C THR A 2 -20.06 -2.49 14.46
N THR A 3 -19.09 -2.33 13.55
CA THR A 3 -17.90 -3.17 13.51
C THR A 3 -17.10 -2.94 14.79
N ASP A 4 -16.83 -4.02 15.53
CA ASP A 4 -16.01 -3.98 16.74
C ASP A 4 -14.53 -3.67 16.40
N LEU A 5 -13.86 -2.91 17.28
CA LEU A 5 -12.49 -2.45 17.06
C LEU A 5 -11.49 -3.62 16.95
N ASN A 6 -11.65 -4.66 17.77
CA ASN A 6 -10.76 -5.82 17.70
C ASN A 6 -10.91 -6.54 16.37
N SER A 7 -12.13 -6.60 15.84
CA SER A 7 -12.41 -7.17 14.52
C SER A 7 -11.76 -6.38 13.38
N LEU A 8 -11.72 -5.04 13.48
CA LEU A 8 -11.02 -4.18 12.51
C LEU A 8 -9.50 -4.39 12.58
N ILE A 9 -8.93 -4.44 13.78
CA ILE A 9 -7.49 -4.68 14.00
C ILE A 9 -7.10 -6.06 13.46
N ALA A 10 -7.89 -7.09 13.76
CA ALA A 10 -7.65 -8.44 13.26
C ALA A 10 -7.68 -8.48 11.72
N ARG A 11 -8.63 -7.78 11.09
CA ARG A 11 -8.71 -7.69 9.62
C ARG A 11 -7.50 -6.98 9.03
N TYR A 12 -7.07 -5.87 9.63
CA TYR A 12 -5.88 -5.14 9.18
C TYR A 12 -4.61 -6.00 9.29
N ASN A 13 -4.41 -6.67 10.42
CA ASN A 13 -3.27 -7.57 10.63
C ASN A 13 -3.25 -8.75 9.64
N ALA A 14 -4.41 -9.25 9.24
CA ALA A 14 -4.52 -10.33 8.26
C ALA A 14 -4.18 -9.88 6.82
N GLY A 15 -4.25 -8.57 6.53
CA GLY A 15 -4.09 -8.02 5.18
C GLY A 15 -2.75 -8.37 4.54
N VAL A 16 -1.65 -8.22 5.28
CA VAL A 16 -0.30 -8.56 4.79
C VAL A 16 -0.23 -10.01 4.34
N LYS A 17 -0.82 -10.93 5.12
CA LYS A 17 -0.79 -12.36 4.77
C LYS A 17 -1.56 -12.67 3.48
N LEU A 18 -2.65 -11.95 3.24
CA LEU A 18 -3.43 -12.09 2.00
C LEU A 18 -2.60 -11.62 0.78
N VAL A 19 -1.86 -10.51 0.92
CA VAL A 19 -0.99 -9.99 -0.15
C VAL A 19 0.16 -10.97 -0.43
N GLU A 20 0.85 -11.45 0.60
CA GLU A 20 1.90 -12.48 0.47
C GLU A 20 1.38 -13.73 -0.24
N THR A 21 0.22 -14.22 0.19
CA THR A 21 -0.38 -15.43 -0.38
C THR A 21 -0.75 -15.22 -1.84
N ALA A 22 -1.31 -14.07 -2.20
CA ALA A 22 -1.63 -13.74 -3.59
C ALA A 22 -0.36 -13.64 -4.44
N PHE A 23 0.67 -12.94 -3.96
CA PHE A 23 1.94 -12.78 -4.67
C PHE A 23 2.65 -14.11 -4.93
N ALA A 24 2.63 -15.02 -3.96
CA ALA A 24 3.22 -16.36 -4.09
C ALA A 24 2.58 -17.22 -5.20
N THR A 25 1.41 -16.84 -5.72
CA THR A 25 0.76 -17.53 -6.85
C THR A 25 1.15 -16.98 -8.23
N LEU A 26 1.85 -15.84 -8.27
CA LEU A 26 2.21 -15.16 -9.52
C LEU A 26 3.49 -15.77 -10.12
N SER A 27 3.51 -15.91 -11.44
CA SER A 27 4.75 -16.15 -12.17
C SER A 27 5.56 -14.85 -12.31
N GLU A 28 6.86 -14.93 -12.61
CA GLU A 28 7.67 -13.74 -12.87
C GLU A 28 7.07 -12.85 -13.98
N SER A 29 6.47 -13.45 -15.02
CA SER A 29 5.80 -12.71 -16.09
C SER A 29 4.49 -12.04 -15.66
N ASP A 30 3.80 -12.59 -14.66
CA ASP A 30 2.53 -12.03 -14.18
C ASP A 30 2.75 -10.85 -13.23
N VAL A 31 3.89 -10.79 -12.54
CA VAL A 31 4.22 -9.68 -11.62
C VAL A 31 4.24 -8.33 -12.34
N ASP A 32 4.63 -8.31 -13.62
CA ASP A 32 4.70 -7.11 -14.46
C ASP A 32 3.54 -6.97 -15.44
N ARG A 33 2.57 -7.89 -15.41
CA ARG A 33 1.43 -7.86 -16.31
C ARG A 33 0.37 -6.87 -15.82
N SER A 34 0.10 -5.83 -16.60
CA SER A 34 -1.04 -4.93 -16.41
C SER A 34 -2.21 -5.29 -17.34
N LEU A 35 -3.42 -4.90 -16.93
CA LEU A 35 -4.61 -4.92 -17.78
C LEU A 35 -4.87 -3.51 -18.29
N GLY A 36 -4.37 -3.20 -19.50
CA GLY A 36 -4.43 -1.85 -20.05
C GLY A 36 -3.58 -0.88 -19.23
N ASP A 37 -4.20 0.23 -18.81
CA ASP A 37 -3.56 1.31 -18.06
C ASP A 37 -3.57 1.10 -16.53
N GLU A 38 -4.07 -0.04 -16.06
CA GLU A 38 -4.04 -0.40 -14.64
C GLU A 38 -2.61 -0.68 -14.15
N TRP A 39 -2.40 -0.56 -12.83
CA TRP A 39 -1.14 -0.93 -12.21
C TRP A 39 -0.89 -2.43 -12.28
N SER A 40 0.36 -2.83 -12.55
CA SER A 40 0.77 -4.23 -12.42
C SER A 40 0.82 -4.64 -10.94
N PRO A 41 0.82 -5.96 -10.63
CA PRO A 41 1.03 -6.43 -9.26
C PRO A 41 2.29 -5.85 -8.60
N ARG A 42 3.40 -5.68 -9.34
CA ARG A 42 4.61 -5.01 -8.84
C ARG A 42 4.32 -3.60 -8.34
N MET A 43 3.63 -2.81 -9.15
CA MET A 43 3.29 -1.42 -8.82
C MET A 43 2.36 -1.36 -7.61
N VAL A 44 1.38 -2.26 -7.52
CA VAL A 44 0.48 -2.36 -6.36
C VAL A 44 1.25 -2.68 -5.08
N ILE A 45 2.22 -3.59 -5.12
CA ILE A 45 2.98 -3.96 -3.92
C ILE A 45 3.86 -2.81 -3.43
N HIS A 46 4.54 -2.10 -4.34
CA HIS A 46 5.29 -0.88 -3.95
C HIS A 46 4.36 0.23 -3.45
N HIS A 47 3.19 0.39 -4.06
CA HIS A 47 2.18 1.33 -3.58
C HIS A 47 1.71 1.00 -2.15
N LEU A 48 1.47 -0.27 -1.84
CA LEU A 48 1.06 -0.69 -0.50
C LEU A 48 2.12 -0.29 0.55
N ALA A 49 3.41 -0.46 0.25
CA ALA A 49 4.48 -0.04 1.16
C ALA A 49 4.47 1.48 1.43
N ASP A 50 4.30 2.30 0.39
CA ASP A 50 4.22 3.76 0.54
C ASP A 50 2.92 4.23 1.20
N SER A 51 1.80 3.58 0.89
CA SER A 51 0.49 3.89 1.46
C SER A 51 0.42 3.57 2.95
N GLU A 52 0.99 2.44 3.37
CA GLU A 52 1.12 2.07 4.79
C GLU A 52 2.09 3.00 5.53
N THR A 53 3.21 3.39 4.91
CA THR A 53 4.15 4.35 5.48
C THR A 53 3.49 5.71 5.71
N ASN A 54 2.73 6.20 4.74
CA ASN A 54 1.93 7.43 4.89
C ASN A 54 0.88 7.26 6.00
N SER A 55 0.15 6.14 6.03
CA SER A 55 -0.88 5.87 7.03
C SER A 55 -0.31 5.84 8.45
N TYR A 56 0.85 5.22 8.65
CA TYR A 56 1.59 5.26 9.91
C TYR A 56 1.87 6.71 10.34
N VAL A 57 2.43 7.56 9.47
CA VAL A 57 2.71 8.96 9.80
C VAL A 57 1.42 9.70 10.16
N ARG A 58 0.33 9.50 9.41
CA ARG A 58 -0.98 10.13 9.69
C ARG A 58 -1.50 9.74 11.07
N LEU A 59 -1.40 8.46 11.46
CA LEU A 59 -1.80 8.00 12.79
C LEU A 59 -0.97 8.67 13.91
N ARG A 60 0.35 8.83 13.70
CA ARG A 60 1.21 9.53 14.67
C ARG A 60 0.77 10.98 14.87
N ARG A 61 0.45 11.69 13.78
CA ARG A 61 -0.07 13.07 13.85
C ARG A 61 -1.39 13.14 14.60
N LEU A 62 -2.35 12.29 14.23
CA LEU A 62 -3.68 12.26 14.85
C LEU A 62 -3.63 12.03 16.37
N LEU A 63 -2.64 11.26 16.84
CA LEU A 63 -2.51 10.92 18.26
C LEU A 63 -1.71 11.94 19.07
N ALA A 64 -0.80 12.69 18.44
CA ALA A 64 0.21 13.48 19.16
C ALA A 64 0.18 14.99 18.87
N GLU A 65 -0.49 15.42 17.80
CA GLU A 65 -0.53 16.83 17.39
C GLU A 65 -1.88 17.48 17.74
N GLU A 66 -1.96 18.81 17.65
CA GLU A 66 -3.16 19.56 18.00
C GLU A 66 -4.33 19.29 17.04
N SER A 67 -5.56 19.43 17.56
CA SER A 67 -6.77 19.27 16.75
C SER A 67 -6.77 20.26 15.58
N GLY A 68 -7.12 19.78 14.38
CA GLY A 68 -7.10 20.57 13.15
C GLY A 68 -5.76 20.55 12.40
N THR A 69 -4.76 19.81 12.90
CA THR A 69 -3.52 19.51 12.17
C THR A 69 -3.81 18.98 10.77
N LEU A 70 -3.13 19.54 9.76
CA LEU A 70 -3.26 19.11 8.37
C LEU A 70 -2.70 17.69 8.18
N ILE A 71 -3.57 16.79 7.70
CA ILE A 71 -3.18 15.46 7.25
C ILE A 71 -2.72 15.56 5.79
N GLN A 72 -1.42 15.36 5.57
CA GLN A 72 -0.82 15.51 4.24
C GLN A 72 -1.30 14.36 3.31
N GLY A 73 -1.89 14.75 2.19
CA GLY A 73 -2.14 13.88 1.04
C GLY A 73 -0.91 13.76 0.15
N TYR A 74 -0.91 12.77 -0.74
CA TYR A 74 0.08 12.61 -1.78
C TYR A 74 -0.60 12.18 -3.07
N ASP A 75 0.06 12.44 -4.19
CA ASP A 75 -0.39 12.06 -5.53
C ASP A 75 0.15 10.66 -5.85
N GLU A 76 -0.66 9.64 -5.58
CA GLU A 76 -0.26 8.24 -5.71
C GLU A 76 0.08 7.86 -7.15
N GLU A 77 -0.64 8.42 -8.12
CA GLU A 77 -0.35 8.22 -9.54
C GLU A 77 1.00 8.84 -9.92
N ARG A 78 1.28 10.06 -9.45
CA ARG A 78 2.60 10.67 -9.67
C ARG A 78 3.71 9.85 -9.03
N TRP A 79 3.49 9.26 -7.86
CA TRP A 79 4.49 8.41 -7.20
C TRP A 79 4.72 7.12 -7.98
N ALA A 80 3.65 6.45 -8.41
CA ALA A 80 3.73 5.24 -9.23
C ALA A 80 4.42 5.49 -10.58
N ASN A 81 4.34 6.73 -11.10
CA ASN A 81 4.95 7.15 -12.35
C ASN A 81 6.35 7.77 -12.23
N ALA A 82 6.82 8.08 -11.02
CA ALA A 82 8.17 8.58 -10.79
C ALA A 82 9.19 7.46 -10.94
N ALA A 83 10.05 7.54 -11.96
CA ALA A 83 11.06 6.54 -12.25
C ALA A 83 12.04 6.36 -11.06
N GLU A 84 12.26 7.42 -10.29
CA GLU A 84 13.13 7.45 -9.11
C GLU A 84 12.62 6.57 -7.97
N LEU A 85 11.29 6.41 -7.84
CA LEU A 85 10.69 5.52 -6.84
C LEU A 85 10.68 4.06 -7.32
N GLY A 86 10.72 3.84 -8.63
CA GLY A 86 11.06 2.56 -9.23
C GLY A 86 9.96 1.50 -9.17
N TYR A 87 8.69 1.90 -9.04
CA TYR A 87 7.53 0.99 -8.95
C TYR A 87 7.47 -0.06 -10.06
N ARG A 88 7.94 0.29 -11.26
CA ARG A 88 7.89 -0.60 -12.43
C ARG A 88 9.03 -1.61 -12.50
N ASN A 89 10.15 -1.35 -11.81
CA ASN A 89 11.41 -2.03 -12.12
C ASN A 89 12.07 -2.63 -10.88
N ARG A 90 11.79 -2.08 -9.69
CA ARG A 90 12.43 -2.56 -8.46
C ARG A 90 11.94 -3.97 -8.13
N PRO A 91 12.85 -4.87 -7.73
CA PRO A 91 12.45 -6.19 -7.28
C PRO A 91 11.47 -6.07 -6.11
N VAL A 92 10.58 -7.04 -6.02
CA VAL A 92 9.66 -7.20 -4.89
C VAL A 92 10.19 -8.36 -4.05
N GLU A 93 10.42 -8.09 -2.79
CA GLU A 93 10.80 -9.07 -1.77
C GLU A 93 9.72 -8.96 -0.67
N LEU A 94 8.94 -10.03 -0.47
CA LEU A 94 7.93 -10.16 0.58
C LEU A 94 8.41 -11.12 1.65
#